data_AF-A0A6N9BRN2-F1
#
_entry.id   AF-A0A6N9BRN2-F1
#
_cell.length_a   1.000
_cell.length_b   1.000
_cell.length_c   1.000
_cell.angle_alpha   90.00
_cell.angle_beta   90.00
_cell.angle_gamma   90.00
#
_symmetry.space_group_name_H-M   'P 1'
#
loop_
_entity.id
_entity.type
_entity.pdbx_description
1 polymer ?
#
loop_
_entity_poly.entity_id
_entity_poly.type
_entity_poly.pdbx_seq_one_letter_code
_entity_poly.pdbx_strand_id
1 'polypeptide(L)' 'MKIDGTDEAIMAVLQRDGRLSNREVARRLEISEGQVRQRLRKLFNGGAIRFDAVTDGRAMGINFVAFVKVSVEPTALA' A
#
# COMPACT_ATOMS: atom_id res chain seq x y z
N MET A 1 -13.89 1.83 -6.98
CA MET A 1 -12.90 2.82 -7.45
C MET A 1 -12.10 2.19 -8.57
N LYS A 2 -11.88 2.89 -9.69
CA LYS A 2 -11.01 2.40 -10.76
C LYS A 2 -9.64 3.06 -10.59
N ILE A 3 -8.59 2.26 -10.49
CA ILE A 3 -7.20 2.72 -10.45
C ILE A 3 -6.76 2.99 -11.89
N ASP A 4 -6.10 4.12 -12.12
CA ASP A 4 -5.50 4.47 -13.42
C ASP A 4 -3.98 4.45 -13.39
N GLY A 5 -3.34 4.64 -14.55
CA GLY A 5 -1.88 4.59 -14.66
C GLY A 5 -1.15 5.67 -13.85
N THR A 6 -1.78 6.81 -13.56
CA THR A 6 -1.16 7.82 -12.68
C THR A 6 -1.18 7.35 -11.23
N ASP A 7 -2.28 6.72 -10.80
CA ASP A 7 -2.38 6.14 -9.46
C ASP A 7 -1.34 5.01 -9.27
N GLU A 8 -1.15 4.16 -10.28
CA GLU A 8 -0.11 3.14 -10.30
C GLU A 8 1.30 3.73 -10.22
N ALA A 9 1.57 4.81 -10.96
CA ALA A 9 2.86 5.51 -10.90
C ALA A 9 3.12 6.13 -9.52
N ILE A 10 2.10 6.74 -8.89
CA ILE A 10 2.19 7.25 -7.52
C ILE A 10 2.51 6.12 -6.54
N MET A 11 1.81 4.99 -6.64
CA MET A 11 2.07 3.80 -5.82
C MET A 11 3.49 3.29 -6.00
N ALA A 12 3.96 3.17 -7.24
CA ALA A 12 5.31 2.70 -7.53
C ALA A 12 6.40 3.61 -6.92
N VAL A 13 6.20 4.93 -6.93
CA VAL A 13 7.12 5.88 -6.29
C VAL A 13 7.12 5.70 -4.76
N LEU A 14 5.94 5.59 -4.15
CA LEU A 14 5.80 5.47 -2.69
C LEU A 14 6.14 4.09 -2.14
N GLN A 15 6.02 3.03 -2.94
CA GLN A 15 6.50 1.68 -2.56
C GLN A 15 8.02 1.64 -2.40
N ARG A 16 8.75 2.47 -3.16
CA ARG A 16 10.20 2.61 -3.01
C ARG A 16 10.56 3.45 -1.80
N ASP A 17 9.83 4.54 -1.57
CA ASP A 17 9.99 5.39 -0.40
C ASP A 17 8.66 6.05 -0.02
N GLY A 18 8.00 5.49 1.00
CA GLY A 18 6.71 5.99 1.50
C GLY A 18 6.80 7.31 2.25
N ARG A 19 8.01 7.81 2.51
CA ARG A 19 8.25 9.07 3.24
C ARG A 19 8.33 10.29 2.33
N LEU A 20 8.25 10.09 1.01
CA LEU A 20 8.33 11.19 0.05
C LEU A 20 7.16 12.15 0.24
N SER A 21 7.47 13.44 0.24
CA SER A 21 6.44 14.48 0.24
C SER A 21 5.65 14.48 -1.07
N ASN A 22 4.39 14.93 -1.02
CA ASN A 22 3.57 15.07 -2.22
C ASN A 22 4.26 15.92 -3.30
N ARG A 23 5.00 16.96 -2.89
CA ARG A 23 5.80 17.81 -3.80
C ARG A 23 6.88 17.03 -4.55
N GLU A 24 7.55 16.10 -3.87
CA GLU A 24 8.61 15.28 -4.49
C GLU A 24 8.03 14.21 -5.42
N VAL A 25 6.91 13.60 -5.05
CA VAL A 25 6.17 12.68 -5.94
C VAL A 25 5.68 13.42 -7.19
N ALA A 26 5.12 14.61 -7.00
CA ALA A 26 4.67 15.50 -8.08
C ALA A 26 5.82 15.84 -9.04
N ARG A 27 6.99 16.21 -8.52
CA ARG A 27 8.20 16.49 -9.31
C ARG A 27 8.64 15.28 -10.14
N ARG A 28 8.60 14.07 -9.59
CA ARG A 28 9.03 12.84 -10.28
C ARG A 28 8.07 12.39 -11.38
N LEU A 29 6.79 12.68 -11.22
CA LEU A 29 5.73 12.27 -12.14
C LEU A 29 5.26 13.40 -13.07
N GLU A 30 5.89 14.57 -12.99
CA GLU A 30 5.56 15.76 -13.80
C GLU A 30 4.08 16.17 -13.70
N ILE A 31 3.50 16.04 -12.50
CA ILE A 31 2.13 16.45 -12.20
C ILE A 31 2.10 17.47 -11.06
N SER A 32 0.96 18.12 -10.82
CA SER A 32 0.83 19.06 -9.70
C SER A 32 0.75 18.34 -8.35
N GLU A 33 1.23 19.01 -7.30
CA GLU A 33 1.09 18.51 -5.92
C GLU A 33 -0.39 18.31 -5.52
N GLY A 34 -1.29 19.17 -6.01
CA GLY A 34 -2.73 19.04 -5.80
C GLY A 34 -3.29 17.74 -6.39
N GLN A 35 -2.83 17.32 -7.57
CA GLN A 35 -3.22 16.05 -8.20
C GLN A 35 -2.72 14.85 -7.38
N VAL A 36 -1.47 14.86 -6.92
CA VAL A 36 -0.94 13.81 -6.02
C VAL A 36 -1.79 13.70 -4.77
N ARG A 37 -2.05 14.83 -4.09
CA ARG A 37 -2.84 14.87 -2.85
C ARG A 37 -4.27 14.35 -3.05
N GLN A 38 -4.93 14.76 -4.14
CA GLN A 38 -6.29 14.29 -4.45
C GLN A 38 -6.32 12.79 -4.71
N ARG A 39 -5.36 12.27 -5.49
CA ARG A 39 -5.26 10.85 -5.84
C ARG A 39 -4.94 9.99 -4.61
N LEU A 40 -3.96 10.39 -3.81
CA LEU A 40 -3.65 9.71 -2.55
C LEU A 40 -4.85 9.65 -1.62
N ARG A 41 -5.58 10.76 -1.44
CA ARG A 41 -6.80 10.76 -0.64
C ARG A 41 -7.83 9.74 -1.14
N LYS A 42 -8.03 9.62 -2.46
CA LYS A 42 -8.92 8.60 -3.04
C LYS A 42 -8.41 7.18 -2.78
N LEU A 43 -7.11 6.94 -2.97
CA LEU A 43 -6.49 5.63 -2.78
C LEU A 43 -6.55 5.18 -1.31
N PHE A 44 -6.32 6.09 -0.36
CA PHE A 44 -6.48 5.81 1.07
C PHE A 44 -7.94 5.53 1.44
N ASN A 45 -8.86 6.39 1.02
CA ASN A 45 -10.29 6.21 1.34
C ASN A 45 -10.88 4.95 0.70
N GLY A 46 -10.34 4.52 -0.45
CA GLY A 46 -10.71 3.28 -1.12
C GLY A 46 -10.00 2.04 -0.58
N GLY A 47 -9.10 2.18 0.41
CA GLY A 47 -8.32 1.07 0.97
C GLY A 47 -7.25 0.50 0.05
N ALA A 48 -6.96 1.15 -1.09
CA ALA A 48 -5.99 0.70 -2.08
C ALA A 48 -4.53 0.95 -1.64
N ILE A 49 -4.30 1.95 -0.78
CA ILE A 49 -3.00 2.23 -0.16
C ILE A 49 -3.16 2.27 1.36
N ARG A 50 -2.14 1.75 2.05
CA ARG A 50 -1.86 2.02 3.47
C ARG A 50 -0.38 2.36 3.64
N PHE A 51 -0.05 3.15 4.66
CA PHE A 51 1.32 3.35 5.07
C PHE A 51 1.56 2.58 6.36
N ASP A 52 2.50 1.65 6.32
CA ASP A 52 2.88 0.81 7.44
C ASP A 52 4.37 0.98 7.72
N ALA A 53 4.74 0.93 9.00
CA ALA A 53 6.12 0.83 9.41
C ALA A 53 6.56 -0.63 9.31
N VAL A 54 7.53 -0.93 8.45
CA VAL A 54 8.13 -2.26 8.37
C VAL A 54 9.18 -2.37 9.47
N THR A 55 8.94 -3.25 10.43
CA THR A 55 9.86 -3.52 11.55
C THR A 55 10.60 -4.82 11.34
N ASP A 56 11.81 -4.92 11.92
CA ASP A 56 12.53 -6.18 11.97
C ASP A 56 11.87 -7.09 13.01
N GLY A 57 11.26 -8.20 12.55
CA GLY A 57 10.62 -9.17 13.42
C GLY A 57 11.55 -9.76 14.47
N ARG A 58 12.83 -9.99 14.15
CA ARG A 58 13.81 -10.52 15.11
C ARG A 58 14.10 -9.53 16.22
N ALA A 59 14.26 -8.25 15.87
CA ALA A 59 14.42 -7.17 16.85
C ALA A 59 13.19 -7.06 17.78
N MET A 60 12.02 -7.44 17.29
CA MET A 60 10.76 -7.50 18.05
C MET A 60 10.56 -8.81 18.83
N GLY A 61 11.53 -9.73 18.84
CA GLY A 61 11.44 -11.03 19.52
C GLY A 61 10.63 -12.10 18.77
N ILE A 62 10.23 -11.83 17.51
CA ILE A 62 9.59 -12.80 16.63
C ILE A 62 10.69 -13.67 16.01
N ASN A 63 10.89 -14.84 16.62
CA ASN A 63 12.03 -15.71 16.29
C ASN A 63 11.74 -16.73 15.18
N PHE A 64 10.49 -16.91 14.79
CA PHE A 64 10.11 -17.78 13.68
C PHE A 64 8.85 -17.28 12.98
N VAL A 65 8.71 -17.61 11.70
CA VAL A 65 7.52 -17.38 10.89
C VAL A 65 7.15 -18.71 10.26
N ALA A 66 5.87 -19.10 10.35
CA ALA A 66 5.35 -20.33 9.76
C ALA A 66 4.13 -20.02 8.90
N PHE A 67 4.08 -20.63 7.72
CA PHE A 67 2.89 -20.62 6.88
C PHE A 67 2.09 -21.88 7.16
N VAL A 68 0.86 -21.74 7.67
CA VAL A 68 -0.02 -22.86 8.00
C VAL A 68 -1.12 -22.94 6.96
N LYS A 69 -1.19 -24.05 6.22
CA LYS A 69 -2.33 -24.36 5.36
C LYS A 69 -3.39 -25.08 6.17
N VAL A 70 -4.57 -24.49 6.29
CA VAL A 70 -5.73 -25.13 6.92
C VAL A 70 -6.67 -25.61 5.82
N SER A 71 -7.09 -26.88 5.90
CA SER A 71 -8.13 -27.45 5.02
C SER A 71 -9.32 -27.79 5.89
N VAL A 72 -10.50 -27.33 5.50
CA VAL A 72 -11.77 -27.62 6.17
C VAL A 72 -12.74 -28.25 5.18
N GLU A 73 -13.53 -29.21 5.64
CA GLU A 73 -14.67 -29.66 4.84
C GLU A 73 -15.70 -28.51 4.76
N PRO A 74 -16.28 -28.25 3.58
CA PRO A 74 -17.36 -27.29 3.47
C PRO A 74 -18.51 -27.73 4.37
N THR A 75 -18.87 -26.93 5.36
CA THR A 75 -20.13 -27.15 6.09
C THR A 75 -21.25 -27.06 5.06
N ALA A 76 -22.04 -28.14 4.95
CA ALA A 76 -23.13 -28.23 4.00
C ALA A 76 -23.95 -26.94 4.00
N LEU A 77 -24.00 -26.26 2.86
CA LEU A 77 -24.94 -25.17 2.61
C LEU A 77 -26.34 -25.79 2.71
N ALA A 78 -27.00 -25.61 3.85
CA ALA A 78 -28.42 -25.87 4.03
C ALA A 78 -29.23 -24.67 3.53
#